data_AF-A0A091LKA1-F1
#
_entry.id   AF-A0A091LKA1-F1
#
_cell.length_a   1.000
_cell.length_b   1.000
_cell.length_c   1.000
_cell.angle_alpha   90.00
_cell.angle_beta   90.00
_cell.angle_gamma   90.00
#
_symmetry.space_group_name_H-M   'P 1'
#
loop_
_entity.id
_entity.type
_entity.pdbx_description
1 polymer ?
#
loop_
_entity_poly.entity_id
_entity_poly.type
_entity_poly.pdbx_seq_one_letter_code
_entity_poly.pdbx_strand_id
1 'polypeptide(L)'
;MNSIAKSLLKLVKHGRAVWLRSSSAHSGKQHPRKLVLGIETSCDDTGAAVVDDAGNVLGEALHCQKEVHLQAGGIIPVVAQQLHRENIDQVVKEALSVSGVSVHELAAVATTVKPGLALSLEVGLQYSLNLVNKYQKPFIPIHHMEAHALTIRLTHRVEFPFLVLLLSGGHCILAVAQGVSDFLLLGQSIDIAPGDMLDKVARRLSLRKHPECHSMAGGKAIEHLAQNGNRQQHAFRLPMQQYRNCDFSFSGLQSLVNKAIIQKEKEEGIQEGEILSCVKDIAAAVQHAVAVHII
;
A
#
# COMPACT_ATOMS: atom_id res chain seq x y z
N MET A 1 22.46 41.10 64.80
CA MET A 1 22.46 42.47 64.20
C MET A 1 22.44 42.29 62.70
N ASN A 2 21.25 42.17 62.11
CA ASN A 2 20.42 43.26 61.59
C ASN A 2 20.78 43.64 60.14
N SER A 3 19.74 43.58 59.31
CA SER A 3 19.55 44.37 58.09
C SER A 3 19.69 43.70 56.71
N ILE A 4 19.35 42.40 56.56
CA ILE A 4 18.94 41.87 55.24
C ILE A 4 17.60 41.08 55.31
N ALA A 5 17.10 40.78 56.51
CA ALA A 5 15.88 40.00 56.72
C ALA A 5 14.56 40.80 56.72
N LYS A 6 14.48 42.01 56.14
CA LYS A 6 13.28 42.86 56.29
C LYS A 6 12.79 43.65 55.08
N SER A 7 13.19 43.33 53.85
CA SER A 7 12.61 44.04 52.71
C SER A 7 12.57 43.21 51.43
N LEU A 8 11.76 42.16 51.38
CA LEU A 8 11.14 41.67 50.12
C LEU A 8 10.01 40.65 50.40
N LEU A 9 9.17 40.96 51.39
CA LEU A 9 7.88 40.31 51.62
C LEU A 9 6.79 41.36 51.41
N LYS A 10 6.57 41.71 50.13
CA LYS A 10 5.40 42.44 49.61
C LYS A 10 5.51 42.51 48.08
N LEU A 11 4.84 41.57 47.41
CA LEU A 11 4.09 41.74 46.15
C LEU A 11 3.83 40.37 45.50
N VAL A 12 2.72 39.75 45.92
CA VAL A 12 1.97 38.87 45.05
C VAL A 12 1.35 39.77 43.99
N LYS A 13 1.63 39.52 42.70
CA LYS A 13 0.66 39.54 41.58
C LYS A 13 1.37 39.70 40.22
N HIS A 14 1.13 38.72 39.34
CA HIS A 14 1.26 38.73 37.89
C HIS A 14 2.66 38.63 37.26
N GLY A 15 2.82 37.62 36.40
CA GLY A 15 3.56 37.79 35.14
C GLY A 15 4.89 37.08 35.02
N ARG A 16 4.88 35.99 34.22
CA ARG A 16 5.99 35.46 33.41
C ARG A 16 7.26 35.02 34.16
N ALA A 17 7.33 33.73 34.44
CA ALA A 17 8.60 33.03 34.67
C ALA A 17 9.43 33.02 33.38
N VAL A 18 10.38 33.96 33.26
CA VAL A 18 11.47 33.89 32.29
C VAL A 18 12.47 32.87 32.82
N TRP A 19 12.43 31.65 32.29
CA TRP A 19 13.51 30.69 32.49
C TRP A 19 14.70 31.12 31.64
N LEU A 20 15.70 31.70 32.29
CA LEU A 20 17.05 31.85 31.75
C LEU A 20 17.58 30.44 31.46
N ARG A 21 17.54 30.03 30.18
CA ARG A 21 18.22 28.82 29.71
C ARG A 21 19.72 29.06 29.82
N SER A 22 20.36 28.42 30.79
CA SER A 22 21.80 28.21 30.75
C SER A 22 22.13 27.41 29.49
N SER A 23 22.86 28.00 28.56
CA SER A 23 23.40 27.34 27.38
C SER A 23 24.50 26.37 27.80
N SER A 24 24.13 25.15 28.19
CA SER A 24 25.05 24.03 28.20
C SER A 24 25.21 23.54 26.76
N ALA A 25 26.35 23.87 26.15
CA ALA A 25 26.75 23.31 24.86
C ALA A 25 26.83 21.78 24.99
N HIS A 26 25.75 21.10 24.64
CA HIS A 26 25.78 19.67 24.39
C HIS A 26 26.42 19.49 23.02
N SER A 27 27.71 19.18 23.00
CA SER A 27 28.33 18.51 21.85
C SER A 27 27.72 17.10 21.78
N GLY A 28 26.51 17.01 21.25
CA GLY A 28 25.88 15.74 20.95
C GLY A 28 26.76 15.02 19.94
N LYS A 29 27.40 13.93 20.36
CA LYS A 29 27.96 12.95 19.44
C LYS A 29 26.80 12.53 18.53
N GLN A 30 26.79 12.98 17.28
CA GLN A 30 25.82 12.50 16.31
C GLN A 30 26.12 11.01 16.13
N HIS A 31 25.21 10.15 16.58
CA HIS A 31 25.25 8.76 16.16
C HIS A 31 25.12 8.75 14.63
N PRO A 32 25.94 7.96 13.90
CA PRO A 32 25.77 7.84 12.47
C PRO A 32 24.33 7.38 12.20
N ARG A 33 23.60 8.12 11.36
CA ARG A 33 22.23 7.76 10.97
C ARG A 33 22.25 6.35 10.41
N LYS A 34 21.32 5.51 10.86
CA LYS A 34 21.22 4.15 10.33
C LYS A 34 20.44 4.20 9.03
N LEU A 35 21.15 4.04 7.92
CA LEU A 35 20.56 4.08 6.58
C LEU A 35 20.27 2.66 6.10
N VAL A 36 19.05 2.42 5.62
CA VAL A 36 18.63 1.11 5.09
C VAL A 36 18.21 1.28 3.64
N LEU A 37 18.74 0.43 2.76
CA LEU A 37 18.23 0.28 1.39
C LEU A 37 17.12 -0.77 1.39
N GLY A 38 15.88 -0.38 1.11
CA GLY A 38 14.76 -1.26 0.86
C GLY A 38 14.63 -1.59 -0.62
N ILE A 39 14.33 -2.86 -0.95
CA ILE A 39 14.08 -3.35 -2.32
C ILE A 39 12.76 -4.15 -2.34
N GLU A 40 11.90 -3.86 -3.30
CA GLU A 40 10.56 -4.43 -3.47
C GLU A 40 10.38 -4.96 -4.90
N THR A 41 10.09 -6.26 -5.03
CA THR A 41 9.86 -6.97 -6.30
C THR A 41 8.80 -8.08 -6.16
N SER A 42 7.81 -7.92 -5.26
CA SER A 42 6.84 -8.98 -4.97
C SER A 42 5.86 -9.26 -6.10
N CYS A 43 5.60 -8.30 -6.98
CA CYS A 43 4.57 -8.43 -8.02
C CYS A 43 5.02 -7.88 -9.38
N ASP A 44 4.59 -6.68 -9.75
CA ASP A 44 4.80 -6.03 -11.05
C ASP A 44 5.49 -4.65 -10.95
N ASP A 45 5.89 -4.26 -9.74
CA ASP A 45 6.63 -3.02 -9.47
C ASP A 45 8.05 -3.35 -8.98
N THR A 46 9.06 -2.73 -9.59
CA THR A 46 10.44 -2.76 -9.09
C THR A 46 10.71 -1.47 -8.34
N GLY A 47 10.74 -1.53 -7.01
CA GLY A 47 10.97 -0.38 -6.15
C GLY A 47 12.27 -0.47 -5.36
N ALA A 48 12.94 0.67 -5.17
CA ALA A 48 14.02 0.79 -4.21
C ALA A 48 13.95 2.14 -3.48
N ALA A 49 14.31 2.16 -2.19
CA ALA A 49 14.36 3.39 -1.39
C ALA A 49 15.45 3.33 -0.32
N VAL A 50 16.09 4.47 -0.05
CA VAL A 50 16.99 4.66 1.09
C VAL A 50 16.27 5.42 2.19
N VAL A 51 16.16 4.81 3.36
CA VAL A 51 15.41 5.35 4.51
C VAL A 51 16.32 5.45 5.73
N ASP A 52 16.17 6.53 6.51
CA ASP A 52 16.87 6.71 7.79
C ASP A 52 16.07 6.19 8.99
N ASP A 53 16.69 6.18 10.17
CA ASP A 53 16.09 5.70 11.43
C ASP A 53 14.99 6.62 12.00
N ALA A 54 14.81 7.81 11.42
CA ALA A 54 13.68 8.69 11.71
C ALA A 54 12.49 8.47 10.75
N GLY A 55 12.64 7.59 9.75
CA GLY A 55 11.62 7.30 8.75
C GLY A 55 11.63 8.24 7.55
N ASN A 56 12.67 9.06 7.38
CA ASN A 56 12.79 9.94 6.21
C ASN A 56 13.24 9.12 5.00
N VAL A 57 12.53 9.26 3.88
CA VAL A 57 12.95 8.75 2.58
C VAL A 57 13.97 9.73 1.99
N LEU A 58 15.22 9.30 1.87
CA LEU A 58 16.32 10.13 1.33
C LEU A 58 16.38 10.07 -0.20
N GLY A 59 15.97 8.96 -0.78
CA GLY A 59 15.86 8.76 -2.22
C GLY A 59 15.10 7.48 -2.53
N GLU A 60 14.29 7.52 -3.58
CA GLU A 60 13.50 6.38 -4.04
C GLU A 60 13.45 6.35 -5.56
N ALA A 61 13.22 5.18 -6.12
CA ALA A 61 13.00 4.97 -7.54
C ALA A 61 12.01 3.82 -7.74
N LEU A 62 11.23 3.91 -8.81
CA LEU A 62 10.20 2.95 -9.15
C LEU A 62 10.19 2.71 -10.66
N HIS A 63 10.20 1.43 -11.05
CA HIS A 63 9.83 1.02 -12.39
C HIS A 63 8.55 0.17 -12.35
N CYS A 64 7.48 0.70 -12.91
CA CYS A 64 6.14 0.11 -12.90
C CYS A 64 5.84 -0.62 -14.21
N GLN A 65 5.47 -1.91 -14.14
CA GLN A 65 5.20 -2.76 -15.31
C GLN A 65 3.72 -2.72 -15.75
N LYS A 66 2.92 -1.83 -15.15
CA LYS A 66 1.47 -1.74 -15.33
C LYS A 66 1.03 -1.69 -16.79
N GLU A 67 1.70 -0.92 -17.64
CA GLU A 67 1.30 -0.80 -19.05
C GLU A 67 1.45 -2.14 -19.80
N VAL A 68 2.53 -2.87 -19.55
CA VAL A 68 2.80 -4.19 -20.16
C VAL A 68 1.73 -5.20 -19.74
N HIS A 69 1.41 -5.26 -18.45
CA HIS A 69 0.41 -6.19 -17.93
C HIS A 69 -1.02 -5.78 -18.23
N LEU A 70 -1.28 -4.49 -18.38
CA LEU A 70 -2.52 -4.02 -18.97
C LEU A 70 -2.63 -4.60 -20.39
N GLN A 71 -1.69 -4.41 -21.30
CA GLN A 71 -1.82 -4.96 -22.65
C GLN A 71 -2.01 -6.48 -22.69
N ALA A 72 -1.39 -7.22 -21.77
CA ALA A 72 -1.51 -8.67 -21.64
C ALA A 72 -2.84 -9.17 -20.99
N GLY A 73 -3.66 -8.28 -20.42
CA GLY A 73 -4.92 -8.63 -19.77
C GLY A 73 -4.79 -9.11 -18.31
N GLY A 74 -3.58 -9.05 -17.75
CA GLY A 74 -3.23 -9.47 -16.40
C GLY A 74 -1.73 -9.63 -16.22
N ILE A 75 -1.31 -9.93 -14.98
CA ILE A 75 0.10 -10.15 -14.66
C ILE A 75 0.53 -11.53 -15.16
N ILE A 76 1.59 -11.55 -15.99
CA ILE A 76 2.22 -12.78 -16.48
C ILE A 76 3.51 -12.98 -15.70
N PRO A 77 3.62 -13.99 -14.81
CA PRO A 77 4.74 -14.10 -13.88
C PRO A 77 6.14 -14.13 -14.52
N VAL A 78 6.29 -14.81 -15.66
CA VAL A 78 7.58 -14.89 -16.37
C VAL A 78 7.98 -13.54 -16.98
N VAL A 79 7.01 -12.78 -17.49
CA VAL A 79 7.25 -11.42 -18.00
C VAL A 79 7.62 -10.49 -16.86
N ALA A 80 6.89 -10.58 -15.73
CA ALA A 80 7.18 -9.77 -14.56
C ALA A 80 8.61 -10.01 -14.03
N GLN A 81 9.00 -11.29 -13.92
CA GLN A 81 10.37 -11.68 -13.56
C GLN A 81 11.41 -11.06 -14.50
N GLN A 82 11.20 -11.15 -15.81
CA GLN A 82 12.13 -10.61 -16.80
C GLN A 82 12.28 -9.09 -16.65
N LEU A 83 11.16 -8.38 -16.51
CA LEU A 83 11.17 -6.93 -16.32
C LEU A 83 11.84 -6.52 -15.00
N HIS A 84 11.68 -7.27 -13.91
CA HIS A 84 12.46 -7.02 -12.69
C HIS A 84 13.96 -7.15 -12.95
N ARG A 85 14.41 -8.21 -13.64
CA ARG A 85 15.84 -8.45 -13.93
C ARG A 85 16.44 -7.34 -14.76
N GLU A 86 15.70 -6.82 -15.73
CA GLU A 86 16.14 -5.75 -16.62
C GLU A 86 16.27 -4.40 -15.90
N ASN A 87 15.43 -4.14 -14.89
CA ASN A 87 15.30 -2.81 -14.30
C ASN A 87 15.87 -2.66 -12.89
N ILE A 88 16.04 -3.74 -12.13
CA ILE A 88 16.43 -3.68 -10.71
C ILE A 88 17.75 -2.94 -10.48
N ASP A 89 18.75 -3.14 -11.34
CA ASP A 89 20.05 -2.48 -11.20
C ASP A 89 19.94 -0.96 -11.40
N GLN A 90 19.18 -0.53 -12.40
CA GLN A 90 18.95 0.89 -12.67
C GLN A 90 18.15 1.54 -11.54
N VAL A 91 17.08 0.90 -11.07
CA VAL A 91 16.22 1.39 -9.99
C VAL A 91 17.03 1.56 -8.68
N VAL A 92 17.85 0.58 -8.31
CA VAL A 92 18.66 0.69 -7.08
C VAL A 92 19.73 1.78 -7.21
N LYS A 93 20.41 1.87 -8.35
CA LYS A 93 21.39 2.93 -8.61
C LYS A 93 20.76 4.32 -8.54
N GLU A 94 19.56 4.47 -9.09
CA GLU A 94 18.81 5.73 -9.05
C GLU A 94 18.45 6.11 -7.61
N ALA A 95 17.89 5.20 -6.82
CA ALA A 95 17.56 5.47 -5.41
C ALA A 95 18.80 5.88 -4.58
N LEU A 96 19.95 5.23 -4.80
CA LEU A 96 21.22 5.59 -4.16
C LEU A 96 21.76 6.94 -4.65
N SER A 97 21.66 7.21 -5.94
CA SER A 97 22.08 8.48 -6.54
C SER A 97 21.25 9.65 -6.02
N VAL A 98 19.92 9.51 -5.99
CA VAL A 98 18.99 10.53 -5.49
C VAL A 98 19.23 10.80 -4.00
N SER A 99 19.49 9.76 -3.20
CA SER A 99 19.80 9.91 -1.77
C SER A 99 21.20 10.50 -1.50
N GLY A 100 22.10 10.47 -2.47
CA GLY A 100 23.50 10.84 -2.29
C GLY A 100 24.28 9.89 -1.39
N VAL A 101 23.74 8.70 -1.10
CA VAL A 101 24.28 7.73 -0.14
C VAL A 101 25.09 6.68 -0.89
N SER A 102 26.33 6.46 -0.47
CA SER A 102 27.13 5.34 -0.92
C SER A 102 26.65 4.03 -0.29
N VAL A 103 26.73 2.93 -1.04
CA VAL A 103 26.42 1.57 -0.52
C VAL A 103 27.26 1.26 0.73
N HIS A 104 28.48 1.82 0.84
CA HIS A 104 29.34 1.64 2.01
C HIS A 104 28.79 2.28 3.29
N GLU A 105 27.93 3.28 3.18
CA GLU A 105 27.32 3.99 4.30
C GLU A 105 26.04 3.30 4.82
N LEU A 106 25.48 2.37 4.05
CA LEU A 106 24.31 1.60 4.46
C LEU A 106 24.60 0.76 5.70
N ALA A 107 23.67 0.79 6.65
CA ALA A 107 23.65 -0.07 7.83
C ALA A 107 23.07 -1.47 7.52
N ALA A 108 22.16 -1.58 6.56
CA ALA A 108 21.58 -2.85 6.11
C ALA A 108 20.95 -2.75 4.72
N VAL A 109 20.71 -3.90 4.11
CA VAL A 109 19.84 -4.06 2.92
C VAL A 109 18.61 -4.86 3.33
N ALA A 110 17.43 -4.32 3.09
CA ALA A 110 16.14 -4.92 3.38
C ALA A 110 15.43 -5.30 2.08
N THR A 111 14.80 -6.47 2.01
CA THR A 111 14.13 -6.92 0.79
C THR A 111 12.90 -7.73 1.08
N THR A 112 11.83 -7.47 0.34
CA THR A 112 10.60 -8.25 0.41
C THR A 112 10.85 -9.68 -0.03
N VAL A 113 10.53 -10.64 0.85
CA VAL A 113 10.71 -12.08 0.57
C VAL A 113 9.39 -12.86 0.60
N LYS A 114 8.29 -12.24 1.04
CA LYS A 114 6.93 -12.81 1.06
C LYS A 114 5.88 -11.78 1.46
N PRO A 115 4.59 -12.06 1.21
CA PRO A 115 4.09 -12.88 0.10
C PRO A 115 4.40 -12.20 -1.25
N GLY A 116 4.18 -12.91 -2.35
CA GLY A 116 4.41 -12.39 -3.70
C GLY A 116 4.58 -13.50 -4.72
N LEU A 117 4.76 -13.11 -5.98
CA LEU A 117 5.10 -14.03 -7.06
C LEU A 117 6.52 -14.57 -6.83
N ALA A 118 6.65 -15.89 -6.68
CA ALA A 118 7.92 -16.53 -6.36
C ALA A 118 9.06 -16.14 -7.32
N LEU A 119 8.75 -16.09 -8.63
CA LEU A 119 9.71 -15.70 -9.67
C LEU A 119 10.17 -14.25 -9.56
N SER A 120 9.29 -13.34 -9.13
CA SER A 120 9.59 -11.92 -8.93
C SER A 120 10.37 -11.68 -7.63
N LEU A 121 9.97 -12.34 -6.53
CA LEU A 121 10.65 -12.28 -5.23
C LEU A 121 12.11 -12.76 -5.33
N GLU A 122 12.36 -13.80 -6.12
CA GLU A 122 13.70 -14.33 -6.34
C GLU A 122 14.65 -13.26 -6.92
N VAL A 123 14.17 -12.39 -7.81
CA VAL A 123 15.00 -11.35 -8.45
C VAL A 123 15.52 -10.36 -7.40
N GLY A 124 14.61 -9.81 -6.58
CA GLY A 124 14.98 -8.90 -5.50
C GLY A 124 15.93 -9.54 -4.50
N LEU A 125 15.61 -10.77 -4.07
CA LEU A 125 16.45 -11.51 -3.11
C LEU A 125 17.87 -11.74 -3.64
N GLN A 126 18.02 -12.23 -4.88
CA GLN A 126 19.33 -12.50 -5.46
C GLN A 126 20.15 -11.21 -5.63
N TYR A 127 19.53 -10.12 -6.09
CA TYR A 127 20.20 -8.83 -6.21
C TYR A 127 20.71 -8.33 -4.85
N SER A 128 19.87 -8.40 -3.82
CA SER A 128 20.22 -7.98 -2.46
C SER A 128 21.31 -8.83 -1.83
N LEU A 129 21.28 -10.16 -2.01
CA LEU A 129 22.33 -11.05 -1.52
C LEU A 129 23.67 -10.76 -2.20
N ASN A 130 23.68 -10.41 -3.49
CA ASN A 130 24.91 -9.98 -4.17
C ASN A 130 25.47 -8.69 -3.57
N LEU A 131 24.63 -7.70 -3.28
CA LEU A 131 25.05 -6.47 -2.59
C LEU A 131 25.58 -6.76 -1.17
N VAL A 132 24.83 -7.55 -0.41
CA VAL A 132 25.19 -7.95 0.95
C VAL A 132 26.55 -8.65 0.98
N ASN A 133 26.78 -9.60 0.08
CA ASN A 133 28.05 -10.33 0.00
C ASN A 133 29.20 -9.44 -0.47
N LYS A 134 28.95 -8.55 -1.44
CA LYS A 134 29.99 -7.65 -1.97
C LYS A 134 30.41 -6.58 -0.96
N TYR A 135 29.46 -6.00 -0.23
CA TYR A 135 29.68 -4.87 0.67
C TYR A 135 29.66 -5.24 2.16
N GLN A 136 29.55 -6.54 2.48
CA GLN A 136 29.52 -7.11 3.82
C GLN A 136 28.46 -6.42 4.71
N LYS A 137 27.24 -6.31 4.18
CA LYS A 137 26.12 -5.64 4.86
C LYS A 137 25.17 -6.65 5.50
N PRO A 138 24.55 -6.33 6.66
CA PRO A 138 23.42 -7.10 7.18
C PRO A 138 22.27 -7.15 6.17
N PHE A 139 21.60 -8.31 6.13
CA PHE A 139 20.38 -8.53 5.34
C PHE A 139 19.15 -8.57 6.25
N ILE A 140 18.07 -7.91 5.87
CA ILE A 140 16.80 -7.91 6.60
C ILE A 140 15.70 -8.45 5.67
N PRO A 141 15.17 -9.66 5.92
CA PRO A 141 14.04 -10.17 5.17
C PRO A 141 12.75 -9.42 5.59
N ILE A 142 11.99 -8.94 4.62
CA ILE A 142 10.77 -8.17 4.84
C ILE A 142 9.54 -8.95 4.41
N HIS A 143 8.49 -8.89 5.24
CA HIS A 143 7.15 -9.32 4.87
C HIS A 143 6.38 -8.14 4.26
N HIS A 144 5.94 -8.27 3.01
CA HIS A 144 5.27 -7.24 2.22
C HIS A 144 4.07 -6.63 2.94
N MET A 145 3.17 -7.46 3.50
CA MET A 145 1.98 -6.94 4.20
C MET A 145 2.30 -6.26 5.54
N GLU A 146 3.36 -6.68 6.23
CA GLU A 146 3.80 -6.03 7.48
C GLU A 146 4.40 -4.66 7.14
N ALA A 147 5.19 -4.58 6.07
CA ALA A 147 5.71 -3.32 5.54
C ALA A 147 4.57 -2.36 5.17
N HIS A 148 3.56 -2.84 4.43
CA HIS A 148 2.37 -2.06 4.12
C HIS A 148 1.66 -1.53 5.37
N ALA A 149 1.46 -2.37 6.39
CA ALA A 149 0.81 -1.97 7.63
C ALA A 149 1.57 -0.87 8.39
N LEU A 150 2.89 -0.82 8.26
CA LEU A 150 3.74 0.16 8.94
C LEU A 150 3.94 1.45 8.15
N THR A 151 3.57 1.52 6.87
CA THR A 151 3.75 2.74 6.03
C THR A 151 3.10 3.98 6.63
N ILE A 152 1.96 3.85 7.31
CA ILE A 152 1.30 4.97 7.99
C ILE A 152 2.23 5.64 9.02
N ARG A 153 3.15 4.88 9.62
CA ARG A 153 4.10 5.38 10.62
C ARG A 153 5.25 6.19 10.02
N LEU A 154 5.45 6.14 8.70
CA LEU A 154 6.40 7.01 7.99
C LEU A 154 5.83 8.42 7.81
N THR A 155 4.52 8.54 7.65
CA THR A 155 3.85 9.82 7.37
C THR A 155 3.20 10.44 8.60
N HIS A 156 2.80 9.60 9.57
CA HIS A 156 2.08 10.01 10.77
C HIS A 156 2.67 9.32 12.00
N ARG A 157 2.61 9.99 13.15
CA ARG A 157 2.94 9.35 14.43
C ARG A 157 1.75 8.52 14.90
N VAL A 158 1.78 7.23 14.58
CA VAL A 158 0.82 6.24 15.08
C VAL A 158 1.54 5.31 16.06
N GLU A 159 1.08 5.33 17.31
CA GLU A 159 1.57 4.45 18.36
C GLU A 159 0.90 3.08 18.29
N PHE A 160 1.60 2.04 18.73
CA PHE A 160 1.00 0.73 18.90
C PHE A 160 0.13 0.67 20.17
N PRO A 161 -0.91 -0.18 20.21
CA PRO A 161 -1.46 -0.94 19.08
C PRO A 161 -2.38 -0.09 18.19
N PHE A 162 -2.46 -0.41 16.91
CA PHE A 162 -3.44 0.20 16.00
C PHE A 162 -4.10 -0.83 15.09
N LEU A 163 -5.36 -0.57 14.72
CA LEU A 163 -6.11 -1.37 13.76
C LEU A 163 -5.67 -0.99 12.34
N VAL A 164 -5.43 -2.00 11.50
CA VAL A 164 -5.05 -1.83 10.10
C VAL A 164 -5.95 -2.67 9.20
N LEU A 165 -6.46 -2.03 8.15
CA LEU A 165 -7.17 -2.70 7.06
C LEU A 165 -6.32 -2.56 5.79
N LEU A 166 -5.81 -3.68 5.30
CA LEU A 166 -4.98 -3.76 4.11
C LEU A 166 -5.83 -4.24 2.93
N LEU A 167 -6.05 -3.36 1.96
CA LEU A 167 -6.81 -3.64 0.74
C LEU A 167 -5.91 -3.46 -0.47
N SER A 168 -5.77 -4.50 -1.30
CA SER A 168 -5.03 -4.44 -2.55
C SER A 168 -5.68 -5.29 -3.64
N GLY A 169 -5.02 -5.41 -4.79
CA GLY A 169 -5.40 -6.36 -5.84
C GLY A 169 -5.43 -7.81 -5.35
N GLY A 170 -4.53 -8.19 -4.44
CA GLY A 170 -4.36 -9.56 -3.97
C GLY A 170 -4.72 -9.82 -2.50
N HIS A 171 -4.98 -8.77 -1.71
CA HIS A 171 -5.17 -8.92 -0.27
C HIS A 171 -6.36 -8.11 0.25
N CYS A 172 -7.03 -8.67 1.26
CA CYS A 172 -8.02 -8.01 2.10
C CYS A 172 -7.81 -8.54 3.51
N ILE A 173 -7.13 -7.78 4.36
CA ILE A 173 -6.69 -8.23 5.68
C ILE A 173 -7.08 -7.18 6.72
N LEU A 174 -7.76 -7.61 7.78
CA LEU A 174 -8.00 -6.81 8.98
C LEU A 174 -7.14 -7.37 10.12
N ALA A 175 -6.27 -6.54 10.68
CA ALA A 175 -5.37 -6.95 11.75
C ALA A 175 -5.15 -5.83 12.77
N VAL A 176 -4.69 -6.18 13.97
CA VAL A 176 -4.13 -5.25 14.94
C VAL A 176 -2.61 -5.33 14.89
N ALA A 177 -1.96 -4.23 14.55
CA ALA A 177 -0.52 -4.11 14.68
C ALA A 177 -0.19 -3.83 16.15
N GLN A 178 0.44 -4.79 16.84
CA GLN A 178 0.88 -4.66 18.24
C GLN A 178 2.34 -4.22 18.34
N GLY A 179 3.12 -4.45 17.28
CA GLY A 179 4.52 -4.06 17.17
C GLY A 179 5.01 -4.10 15.73
N VAL A 180 6.32 -3.92 15.53
CA VAL A 180 6.94 -3.87 14.19
C VAL A 180 6.81 -5.21 13.44
N SER A 181 6.80 -6.32 14.17
CA SER A 181 6.67 -7.68 13.62
C SER A 181 5.67 -8.51 14.42
N ASP A 182 4.72 -7.83 15.09
CA ASP A 182 3.72 -8.46 15.95
C ASP A 182 2.33 -7.99 15.52
N PHE A 183 1.58 -8.91 14.90
CA PHE A 183 0.31 -8.65 14.28
C PHE A 183 -0.70 -9.71 14.70
N LEU A 184 -1.85 -9.25 15.19
CA LEU A 184 -3.01 -10.09 15.47
C LEU A 184 -3.97 -10.02 14.29
N LEU A 185 -4.06 -11.11 13.51
CA LEU A 185 -5.05 -11.24 12.44
C LEU A 185 -6.45 -11.33 13.04
N LEU A 186 -7.34 -10.41 12.65
CA LEU A 186 -8.75 -10.43 13.04
C LEU A 186 -9.60 -11.14 11.99
N GLY A 187 -9.29 -10.92 10.71
CA GLY A 187 -9.96 -11.59 9.60
C GLY A 187 -9.34 -11.23 8.26
N GLN A 188 -9.69 -12.00 7.24
CA GLN A 188 -9.18 -11.81 5.88
C GLN A 188 -10.20 -12.23 4.84
N SER A 189 -9.97 -11.89 3.56
CA SER A 189 -10.76 -12.51 2.50
C SER A 189 -10.50 -14.02 2.47
N ILE A 190 -11.58 -14.80 2.49
CA ILE A 190 -11.54 -16.26 2.36
C ILE A 190 -11.55 -16.72 0.90
N ASP A 191 -11.72 -15.79 -0.04
CA ASP A 191 -11.73 -16.07 -1.48
C ASP A 191 -10.82 -15.12 -2.30
N ILE A 192 -11.37 -14.15 -3.02
CA ILE A 192 -10.64 -13.15 -3.81
C ILE A 192 -10.59 -11.83 -3.04
N ALA A 193 -9.60 -11.00 -3.34
CA ALA A 193 -9.52 -9.65 -2.79
C ALA A 193 -10.48 -8.69 -3.52
N PRO A 194 -10.87 -7.55 -2.91
CA PRO A 194 -11.77 -6.59 -3.55
C PRO A 194 -11.18 -5.99 -4.83
N GLY A 195 -9.86 -5.78 -4.88
CA GLY A 195 -9.20 -5.30 -6.09
C GLY A 195 -9.34 -6.27 -7.27
N ASP A 196 -9.04 -7.56 -7.08
CA ASP A 196 -9.24 -8.60 -8.10
C ASP A 196 -10.71 -8.76 -8.50
N MET A 197 -11.64 -8.65 -7.53
CA MET A 197 -13.07 -8.64 -7.82
C MET A 197 -13.45 -7.51 -8.78
N LEU A 198 -13.02 -6.27 -8.48
CA LEU A 198 -13.28 -5.09 -9.30
C LEU A 198 -12.65 -5.21 -10.68
N ASP A 199 -11.42 -5.72 -10.79
CA ASP A 199 -10.76 -5.94 -12.07
C ASP A 199 -11.49 -6.98 -12.95
N LYS A 200 -11.98 -8.05 -12.34
CA LYS A 200 -12.81 -9.05 -13.03
C LYS A 200 -14.15 -8.48 -13.48
N VAL A 201 -14.80 -7.65 -12.66
CA VAL A 201 -16.05 -6.97 -13.05
C VAL A 201 -15.80 -5.98 -14.19
N ALA A 202 -14.74 -5.17 -14.11
CA ALA A 202 -14.35 -4.25 -15.19
C ALA A 202 -14.09 -4.98 -16.51
N ARG A 203 -13.46 -6.17 -16.44
CA ARG A 203 -13.27 -7.03 -17.61
C ARG A 203 -14.60 -7.54 -18.16
N ARG A 204 -15.52 -7.98 -17.29
CA ARG A 204 -16.84 -8.50 -17.69
C ARG A 204 -17.76 -7.43 -18.29
N LEU A 205 -17.61 -6.17 -17.87
CA LEU A 205 -18.28 -5.00 -18.43
C LEU A 205 -17.61 -4.47 -19.71
N SER A 206 -16.57 -5.14 -20.22
CA SER A 206 -15.83 -4.72 -21.42
C SER A 206 -15.27 -3.30 -21.34
N LEU A 207 -14.90 -2.82 -20.14
CA LEU A 207 -14.53 -1.42 -19.92
C LEU A 207 -13.30 -0.96 -20.72
N ARG A 208 -12.47 -1.90 -21.20
CA ARG A 208 -11.37 -1.59 -22.12
C ARG A 208 -11.82 -1.04 -23.47
N LYS A 209 -13.04 -1.37 -23.90
CA LYS A 209 -13.63 -0.83 -25.13
C LYS A 209 -14.34 0.49 -24.86
N HIS A 210 -14.55 0.86 -23.59
CA HIS A 210 -15.21 2.09 -23.23
C HIS A 210 -14.32 3.29 -23.60
N PRO A 211 -14.85 4.32 -24.30
CA PRO A 211 -14.05 5.46 -24.77
C PRO A 211 -13.23 6.13 -23.66
N GLU A 212 -13.85 6.29 -22.49
CA GLU A 212 -13.23 6.95 -21.34
C GLU A 212 -12.28 6.04 -20.53
N CYS A 213 -12.35 4.70 -20.67
CA CYS A 213 -11.68 3.77 -19.74
C CYS A 213 -10.65 2.84 -20.39
N HIS A 214 -10.41 2.97 -21.71
CA HIS A 214 -9.56 2.05 -22.48
C HIS A 214 -8.13 1.87 -21.93
N SER A 215 -7.57 2.90 -21.28
CA SER A 215 -6.24 2.90 -20.68
C SER A 215 -6.24 2.76 -19.14
N MET A 216 -7.40 2.56 -18.53
CA MET A 216 -7.53 2.46 -17.08
C MET A 216 -7.42 1.02 -16.58
N ALA A 217 -6.83 0.85 -15.40
CA ALA A 217 -6.96 -0.39 -14.63
C ALA A 217 -8.42 -0.59 -14.19
N GLY A 218 -8.83 -1.84 -13.94
CA GLY A 218 -10.23 -2.18 -13.76
C GLY A 218 -10.88 -1.46 -12.57
N GLY A 219 -10.26 -1.51 -11.39
CA GLY A 219 -10.72 -0.74 -10.22
C GLY A 219 -10.88 0.76 -10.49
N LYS A 220 -9.91 1.39 -11.18
CA LYS A 220 -9.96 2.81 -11.56
C LYS A 220 -11.08 3.09 -12.57
N ALA A 221 -11.30 2.20 -13.53
CA ALA A 221 -12.37 2.32 -14.52
C ALA A 221 -13.76 2.25 -13.86
N ILE A 222 -13.93 1.33 -12.90
CA ILE A 222 -15.18 1.22 -12.12
C ILE A 222 -15.42 2.51 -11.32
N GLU A 223 -14.41 3.01 -10.61
CA GLU A 223 -14.52 4.26 -9.85
C GLU A 223 -14.86 5.46 -10.75
N HIS A 224 -14.19 5.59 -11.90
CA HIS A 224 -14.44 6.67 -12.86
C HIS A 224 -15.89 6.67 -13.36
N LEU A 225 -16.41 5.51 -13.77
CA LEU A 225 -17.78 5.40 -14.27
C LEU A 225 -18.83 5.56 -13.16
N ALA A 226 -18.51 5.09 -11.95
CA ALA A 226 -19.40 5.17 -10.79
C ALA A 226 -19.77 6.61 -10.40
N GLN A 227 -18.89 7.59 -10.66
CA GLN A 227 -19.16 9.01 -10.37
C GLN A 227 -20.43 9.55 -11.03
N ASN A 228 -20.78 9.00 -12.19
CA ASN A 228 -21.94 9.43 -12.99
C ASN A 228 -23.02 8.35 -13.07
N GLY A 229 -22.94 7.32 -12.22
CA GLY A 229 -23.90 6.23 -12.15
C GLY A 229 -24.83 6.33 -10.94
N ASN A 230 -26.01 5.75 -11.06
CA ASN A 230 -26.95 5.64 -9.96
C ASN A 230 -26.82 4.28 -9.25
N ARG A 231 -26.18 4.29 -8.07
CA ARG A 231 -26.00 3.10 -7.21
C ARG A 231 -27.30 2.42 -6.77
N GLN A 232 -28.46 3.08 -6.87
CA GLN A 232 -29.75 2.52 -6.45
C GLN A 232 -30.42 1.68 -7.54
N GLN A 233 -29.96 1.75 -8.79
CA GLN A 233 -30.55 0.99 -9.91
C GLN A 233 -30.31 -0.53 -9.79
N HIS A 234 -29.24 -0.91 -9.09
CA HIS A 234 -28.90 -2.31 -8.85
C HIS A 234 -28.59 -2.53 -7.38
N ALA A 235 -29.33 -3.42 -6.73
CA ALA A 235 -29.09 -3.81 -5.35
C ALA A 235 -28.43 -5.19 -5.32
N PHE A 236 -27.21 -5.25 -4.80
CA PHE A 236 -26.50 -6.51 -4.57
C PHE A 236 -26.57 -6.90 -3.10
N ARG A 237 -26.96 -8.15 -2.83
CA ARG A 237 -26.89 -8.70 -1.47
C ARG A 237 -25.44 -8.86 -1.07
N LEU A 238 -25.10 -8.38 0.13
CA LEU A 238 -23.75 -8.49 0.64
C LEU A 238 -23.50 -9.93 1.13
N PRO A 239 -22.36 -10.53 0.77
CA PRO A 239 -21.98 -11.83 1.28
C PRO A 239 -21.72 -11.77 2.79
N MET A 240 -21.73 -12.93 3.44
CA MET A 240 -21.33 -13.12 4.83
C MET A 240 -22.11 -12.37 5.92
N GLN A 241 -23.20 -11.66 5.61
CA GLN A 241 -24.01 -10.91 6.60
C GLN A 241 -24.52 -11.74 7.79
N GLN A 242 -24.69 -13.07 7.62
CA GLN A 242 -25.10 -13.94 8.72
C GLN A 242 -23.98 -14.36 9.68
N TYR A 243 -22.70 -14.18 9.30
CA TYR A 243 -21.57 -14.59 10.12
C TYR A 243 -21.08 -13.42 10.98
N ARG A 244 -20.80 -13.69 12.25
CA ARG A 244 -20.27 -12.71 13.21
C ARG A 244 -18.76 -12.87 13.38
N ASN A 245 -18.03 -12.77 12.27
CA ASN A 245 -16.57 -12.77 12.21
C ASN A 245 -16.07 -11.57 11.38
N CYS A 246 -14.76 -11.38 11.30
CA CYS A 246 -14.13 -10.29 10.54
C CYS A 246 -13.64 -10.74 9.15
N ASP A 247 -14.09 -11.90 8.68
CA ASP A 247 -13.69 -12.43 7.38
C ASP A 247 -14.52 -11.79 6.25
N PHE A 248 -13.92 -11.73 5.07
CA PHE A 248 -14.54 -11.13 3.88
C PHE A 248 -14.70 -12.19 2.77
N SER A 249 -15.68 -11.99 1.88
CA SER A 249 -15.85 -12.79 0.67
C SER A 249 -16.34 -11.87 -0.44
N PHE A 250 -15.74 -11.98 -1.61
CA PHE A 250 -16.05 -11.14 -2.76
C PHE A 250 -16.44 -11.98 -3.98
N SER A 251 -16.20 -13.29 -3.99
CA SER A 251 -16.62 -14.17 -5.10
C SER A 251 -18.14 -14.30 -5.21
N GLY A 252 -18.83 -14.29 -4.08
CA GLY A 252 -20.30 -14.28 -4.04
C GLY A 252 -20.88 -12.99 -4.65
N LEU A 253 -20.30 -11.84 -4.30
CA LEU A 253 -20.68 -10.55 -4.85
C LEU A 253 -20.38 -10.47 -6.36
N GLN A 254 -19.20 -10.90 -6.80
CA GLN A 254 -18.87 -11.02 -8.22
C GLN A 254 -19.88 -11.86 -9.00
N SER A 255 -20.30 -13.00 -8.45
CA SER A 255 -21.27 -13.87 -9.10
C SER A 255 -22.65 -13.20 -9.24
N LEU A 256 -23.08 -12.39 -8.26
CA LEU A 256 -24.32 -11.61 -8.35
C LEU A 256 -24.22 -10.51 -9.42
N VAL A 257 -23.07 -9.83 -9.48
CA VAL A 257 -22.80 -8.80 -10.49
C VAL A 257 -22.81 -9.40 -11.89
N ASN A 258 -22.10 -10.52 -12.10
CA ASN A 258 -22.07 -11.20 -13.40
C ASN A 258 -23.48 -11.64 -13.86
N LYS A 259 -24.32 -12.12 -12.94
CA LYS A 259 -25.73 -12.45 -13.26
C LYS A 259 -26.53 -11.22 -13.68
N ALA A 260 -26.34 -10.08 -12.99
CA ALA A 260 -27.00 -8.83 -13.36
C ALA A 260 -26.55 -8.34 -14.74
N ILE A 261 -25.25 -8.44 -15.06
CA ILE A 261 -24.70 -8.09 -16.37
C ILE A 261 -25.33 -8.97 -17.46
N ILE A 262 -25.33 -10.31 -17.29
CA ILE A 262 -25.93 -11.26 -18.25
C ILE A 262 -27.42 -10.95 -18.49
N GLN A 263 -28.15 -10.62 -17.43
CA GLN A 263 -29.57 -10.28 -17.54
C GLN A 263 -29.76 -9.00 -18.36
N LYS A 264 -28.93 -7.97 -18.12
CA LYS A 264 -28.97 -6.71 -18.89
C LYS A 264 -28.57 -6.88 -20.35
N GLU A 265 -27.59 -7.73 -20.63
CA GLU A 265 -27.20 -8.04 -22.01
C GLU A 265 -28.36 -8.67 -22.78
N LYS A 266 -29.11 -9.58 -22.15
CA LYS A 266 -30.32 -10.18 -22.76
C LYS A 266 -31.44 -9.16 -22.97
N GLU A 267 -31.63 -8.24 -22.03
CA GLU A 267 -32.64 -7.17 -22.14
C GLU A 267 -32.32 -6.17 -23.26
N GLU A 268 -31.03 -5.84 -23.44
CA GLU A 268 -30.56 -4.93 -24.49
C GLU A 268 -30.35 -5.65 -25.84
N GLY A 269 -30.38 -6.99 -25.86
CA GLY A 269 -30.15 -7.80 -27.06
C GLY A 269 -28.70 -7.80 -27.55
N ILE A 270 -27.74 -7.52 -26.65
CA ILE A 270 -26.31 -7.42 -26.97
C ILE A 270 -25.56 -8.70 -26.59
N GLN A 271 -24.41 -8.93 -27.23
CA GLN A 271 -23.53 -10.06 -26.93
C GLN A 271 -22.47 -9.69 -25.88
N GLU A 272 -21.92 -10.71 -25.20
CA GLU A 272 -20.79 -10.53 -24.32
C GLU A 272 -19.62 -9.89 -25.09
N GLY A 273 -19.04 -8.84 -24.49
CA GLY A 273 -17.99 -8.05 -25.14
C GLY A 273 -18.46 -6.71 -25.68
N GLU A 274 -19.78 -6.44 -25.70
CA GLU A 274 -20.35 -5.13 -26.01
C GLU A 274 -20.52 -4.30 -24.73
N ILE A 275 -20.65 -2.98 -24.89
CA ILE A 275 -20.80 -2.05 -23.76
C ILE A 275 -22.29 -1.90 -23.45
N LEU A 276 -22.68 -2.22 -22.22
CA LEU A 276 -24.03 -2.00 -21.72
C LEU A 276 -24.38 -0.52 -21.63
N SER A 277 -25.61 -0.15 -21.96
CA SER A 277 -26.12 1.21 -21.80
C SER A 277 -26.10 1.67 -20.33
N CYS A 278 -26.34 0.74 -19.40
CA CYS A 278 -26.38 0.94 -17.96
C CYS A 278 -25.02 0.70 -17.25
N VAL A 279 -23.91 0.69 -17.99
CA VAL A 279 -22.58 0.36 -17.44
C VAL A 279 -22.18 1.25 -16.24
N LYS A 280 -22.55 2.54 -16.26
CA LYS A 280 -22.28 3.49 -15.18
C LYS A 280 -23.03 3.13 -13.90
N ASP A 281 -24.29 2.73 -14.03
CA ASP A 281 -25.14 2.34 -12.90
C ASP A 281 -24.65 1.04 -12.25
N ILE A 282 -24.25 0.06 -13.07
CA ILE A 282 -23.63 -1.18 -12.57
C ILE A 282 -22.32 -0.85 -11.85
N ALA A 283 -21.45 -0.02 -12.43
CA ALA A 283 -20.20 0.39 -11.79
C ALA A 283 -20.43 1.07 -10.43
N ALA A 284 -21.40 1.99 -10.35
CA ALA A 284 -21.78 2.66 -9.10
C ALA A 284 -22.33 1.69 -8.05
N ALA A 285 -23.19 0.76 -8.44
CA ALA A 285 -23.75 -0.24 -7.54
C ALA A 285 -22.70 -1.23 -7.03
N VAL A 286 -21.77 -1.66 -7.89
CA VAL A 286 -20.66 -2.55 -7.54
C VAL A 286 -19.72 -1.87 -6.54
N GLN A 287 -19.27 -0.65 -6.85
CA GLN A 287 -18.39 0.12 -5.96
C GLN A 287 -19.05 0.32 -4.60
N HIS A 288 -20.33 0.68 -4.59
CA HIS A 288 -21.09 0.85 -3.35
C HIS A 288 -21.19 -0.45 -2.55
N ALA A 289 -21.54 -1.57 -3.18
CA ALA A 289 -21.66 -2.86 -2.51
C ALA A 289 -20.32 -3.33 -1.92
N VAL A 290 -19.21 -3.15 -2.64
CA VAL A 290 -17.86 -3.46 -2.13
C VAL A 290 -17.52 -2.58 -0.93
N ALA A 291 -17.80 -1.29 -0.99
CA ALA A 291 -17.52 -0.37 0.11
C ALA A 291 -18.33 -0.71 1.38
N VAL A 292 -19.63 -0.99 1.24
CA VAL A 292 -20.49 -1.38 2.38
C VAL A 292 -20.14 -2.77 2.93
N HIS A 293 -19.60 -3.67 2.10
CA HIS A 293 -19.10 -4.96 2.59
C HIS A 293 -17.84 -4.82 3.46
N ILE A 294 -17.05 -3.78 3.23
CA ILE A 294 -15.77 -3.54 3.91
C ILE A 294 -15.96 -2.76 5.22
N ILE A 295 -16.91 -1.80 5.27
CA ILE A 295 -17.15 -0.86 6.38
C ILE A 295 -18.18 -1.42 7.35
#